data_AF-A0A3M1T409-F1
#
_entry.id   AF-A0A3M1T409-F1
#
_cell.length_a   1.000
_cell.length_b   1.000
_cell.length_c   1.000
_cell.angle_alpha   90.00
_cell.angle_beta   90.00
_cell.angle_gamma   90.00
#
_symmetry.space_group_name_H-M   'P 1'
#
loop_
_entity.id
_entity.type
_entity.pdbx_description
1 polymer ?
#
loop_
_entity_poly.entity_id
_entity_poly.type
_entity_poly.pdbx_seq_one_letter_code
_entity_poly.pdbx_strand_id
1 'polypeptide(L)'
;MTQFLQRIPGRTYLLLAILIFAASNSVVRKLTELGAQNPIDGRNPISFCNVLFVGNLCALIVLFLVYRQQCTLDNLRSIPRKTWVGLTVISLLSGALAPSLVFMALDLTSVNNVVLIGRIEPPLILALSILLLGDRVNFWVIAGAIVSFV
;
A
#
# COMPACT_ATOMS: atom_id res chain seq x y z
N MET A 1 -10.56 7.25 -21.52
CA MET A 1 -10.23 7.33 -20.09
C MET A 1 -8.86 7.95 -19.85
N THR A 2 -7.83 7.55 -20.60
CA THR A 2 -6.44 8.05 -20.49
C THR A 2 -6.27 9.56 -20.70
N GLN A 3 -6.97 10.19 -21.66
CA GLN A 3 -6.83 11.64 -21.90
C GLN A 3 -7.42 12.52 -20.78
N PHE A 4 -8.42 12.04 -20.03
CA PHE A 4 -9.00 12.80 -18.92
C PHE A 4 -8.09 12.76 -17.68
N LEU A 5 -7.47 11.61 -17.40
CA LEU A 5 -6.51 11.47 -16.31
C LEU A 5 -5.25 12.35 -16.53
N GLN A 6 -4.81 12.52 -17.78
CA GLN A 6 -3.65 13.35 -18.12
C GLN A 6 -3.88 14.86 -17.98
N ARG A 7 -5.14 15.32 -17.95
CA ARG A 7 -5.47 16.75 -17.75
C ARG A 7 -5.40 17.19 -16.30
N ILE A 8 -5.51 16.25 -15.36
CA ILE A 8 -5.48 16.56 -13.93
C ILE A 8 -4.02 16.72 -13.51
N PRO A 9 -3.65 17.84 -12.86
CA PRO A 9 -2.27 18.03 -12.42
C PRO A 9 -1.87 16.98 -11.39
N GLY A 10 -0.63 16.49 -11.47
CA GLY A 10 -0.08 15.46 -10.55
C GLY A 10 -0.29 15.78 -9.06
N ARG A 11 -0.28 17.07 -8.71
CA ARG A 11 -0.54 17.56 -7.34
C ARG A 11 -1.91 17.16 -6.81
N THR A 12 -2.95 17.15 -7.65
CA THR A 12 -4.31 16.78 -7.23
C THR A 12 -4.37 15.30 -6.88
N TYR A 13 -3.72 14.43 -7.67
CA TYR A 13 -3.62 13.01 -7.33
C TYR A 13 -2.89 12.78 -6.01
N LEU A 14 -1.81 13.53 -5.77
CA LEU A 14 -1.03 13.42 -4.55
C LEU A 14 -1.84 13.88 -3.32
N LEU A 15 -2.55 15.00 -3.41
CA LEU A 15 -3.44 15.46 -2.33
C LEU A 15 -4.56 14.47 -2.05
N LEU A 16 -5.20 13.94 -3.10
CA LEU A 16 -6.24 12.92 -2.95
C LEU A 16 -5.70 11.65 -2.30
N ALA A 17 -4.51 11.20 -2.72
CA ALA A 17 -3.85 10.04 -2.13
C ALA A 17 -3.58 10.27 -0.64
N ILE A 18 -3.03 11.43 -0.25
CA ILE A 18 -2.78 11.75 1.16
C ILE A 18 -4.06 11.66 1.98
N LEU A 19 -5.17 12.21 1.49
CA LEU A 19 -6.46 12.14 2.19
C LEU A 19 -6.94 10.69 2.37
N ILE A 20 -6.84 9.87 1.33
CA ILE A 20 -7.22 8.46 1.37
C ILE A 20 -6.34 7.70 2.37
N PHE A 21 -5.01 7.85 2.28
CA PHE A 21 -4.08 7.15 3.16
C PHE A 21 -4.25 7.58 4.62
N ALA A 22 -4.44 8.88 4.89
CA ALA A 22 -4.67 9.40 6.23
C ALA A 22 -5.96 8.85 6.87
N ALA A 23 -7.04 8.70 6.08
CA ALA A 23 -8.30 8.16 6.57
C ALA A 23 -8.32 6.63 6.70
N SER A 24 -7.49 5.92 5.92
CA SER A 24 -7.57 4.47 5.75
C SER A 24 -7.54 3.68 7.07
N ASN A 25 -6.52 3.90 7.91
CA ASN A 25 -6.36 3.15 9.16
C ASN A 25 -7.52 3.37 10.14
N SER A 26 -8.01 4.61 10.26
CA SER A 26 -9.15 4.95 11.11
C SER A 26 -10.44 4.33 10.60
N VAL A 27 -10.69 4.41 9.30
CA VAL A 27 -11.87 3.80 8.66
C VAL A 27 -11.85 2.29 8.84
N VAL A 28 -10.73 1.62 8.56
CA VAL A 28 -10.68 0.16 8.69
C VAL A 28 -10.82 -0.27 10.14
N ARG A 29 -10.14 0.38 11.09
CA ARG A 29 -10.32 0.07 12.52
C ARG A 29 -11.79 0.18 12.93
N LYS A 30 -12.50 1.21 12.48
CA LYS A 30 -13.92 1.38 12.80
C LYS A 30 -14.81 0.33 12.12
N LEU A 31 -14.54 0.00 10.87
CA LEU A 31 -15.29 -1.03 10.14
C LEU A 31 -15.10 -2.43 10.77
N THR A 32 -13.88 -2.78 11.16
CA THR A 32 -13.59 -4.06 11.83
C THR A 32 -14.27 -4.14 13.20
N GLU A 33 -14.31 -3.03 13.95
CA GLU A 33 -15.03 -2.95 15.22
C GLU A 33 -16.55 -3.16 15.03
N LEU A 34 -17.14 -2.49 14.04
CA LEU A 34 -18.56 -2.65 13.70
C LEU A 34 -18.88 -4.09 13.24
N GLY A 35 -17.99 -4.71 12.47
CA GLY A 35 -18.13 -6.11 12.07
C GLY A 35 -18.04 -7.08 13.25
N ALA A 36 -17.18 -6.79 14.23
CA ALA A 36 -17.08 -7.61 15.45
C ALA A 36 -18.34 -7.49 16.33
N GLN A 37 -18.98 -6.32 16.36
CA GLN A 37 -20.23 -6.09 17.09
C GLN A 37 -21.46 -6.67 16.40
N ASN A 38 -21.39 -6.93 15.08
CA ASN A 38 -22.50 -7.45 14.28
C ASN A 38 -22.09 -8.74 13.55
N PRO A 39 -21.86 -9.85 14.29
CA PRO A 39 -21.47 -11.10 13.66
C PRO A 39 -22.62 -11.71 12.86
N ILE A 40 -22.29 -12.28 11.69
CA ILE A 40 -23.20 -13.08 10.87
C ILE A 40 -22.73 -14.52 11.00
N ASP A 41 -23.62 -15.44 11.38
CA ASP A 41 -23.29 -16.84 11.65
C ASP A 41 -22.13 -17.04 12.65
N GLY A 42 -22.04 -16.15 13.65
CA GLY A 42 -20.99 -16.16 14.67
C GLY A 42 -19.60 -15.74 14.18
N ARG A 43 -19.48 -15.24 12.94
CA ARG A 43 -18.23 -14.79 12.34
C ARG A 43 -18.26 -13.28 12.11
N ASN A 44 -17.10 -12.62 12.27
CA ASN A 44 -16.96 -11.22 11.91
C ASN A 44 -16.91 -11.09 10.36
N PRO A 45 -17.92 -10.49 9.72
CA PRO A 45 -17.95 -10.35 8.26
C PRO A 45 -16.86 -9.40 7.74
N ILE A 46 -16.44 -8.43 8.56
CA ILE A 46 -15.40 -7.44 8.24
C ILE A 46 -14.12 -7.81 9.00
N SER A 47 -13.66 -9.03 8.76
CA SER A 47 -12.35 -9.49 9.24
C SER A 47 -11.22 -8.89 8.40
N PHE A 48 -10.01 -8.86 8.96
CA PHE A 48 -8.83 -8.36 8.25
C PHE A 48 -8.62 -9.11 6.91
N CYS A 49 -8.78 -10.44 6.90
CA CYS A 49 -8.64 -11.26 5.70
C CYS A 49 -9.61 -10.83 4.60
N ASN A 50 -10.87 -10.59 4.97
CA ASN A 50 -11.91 -10.19 4.03
C ASN A 50 -11.63 -8.80 3.46
N VAL A 51 -11.20 -7.85 4.30
CA VAL A 51 -10.83 -6.50 3.87
C VAL A 51 -9.63 -6.54 2.92
N LEU A 52 -8.58 -7.31 3.25
CA LEU A 52 -7.40 -7.45 2.41
C LEU A 52 -7.74 -8.08 1.05
N PHE A 53 -8.58 -9.12 1.05
CA PHE A 53 -9.01 -9.80 -0.17
C PHE A 53 -9.86 -8.88 -1.05
N VAL A 54 -10.89 -8.25 -0.49
CA VAL A 54 -11.77 -7.35 -1.24
C VAL A 54 -11.01 -6.12 -1.74
N GLY A 55 -10.11 -5.56 -0.93
CA GLY A 55 -9.28 -4.42 -1.33
C GLY A 55 -8.39 -4.75 -2.54
N ASN A 56 -7.71 -5.89 -2.53
CA ASN A 56 -6.90 -6.35 -3.67
C ASN A 56 -7.76 -6.68 -4.89
N LEU A 57 -8.95 -7.24 -4.71
CA LEU A 57 -9.89 -7.49 -5.80
C LEU A 57 -10.38 -6.18 -6.45
N CYS A 58 -10.72 -5.18 -5.64
CA CYS A 58 -11.07 -3.84 -6.12
C CYS A 58 -9.91 -3.21 -6.89
N ALA A 59 -8.68 -3.29 -6.36
CA ALA A 59 -7.49 -2.80 -7.05
C ALA A 59 -7.28 -3.51 -8.39
N LEU A 60 -7.45 -4.82 -8.45
CA LEU A 60 -7.38 -5.60 -9.68
C LEU A 60 -8.41 -5.14 -10.71
N ILE A 61 -9.67 -4.95 -10.30
CA ILE A 61 -10.74 -4.48 -11.19
C ILE A 61 -10.39 -3.11 -11.76
N VAL A 62 -9.94 -2.17 -10.92
CA VAL A 62 -9.55 -0.82 -11.35
C VAL A 62 -8.38 -0.87 -12.32
N LEU A 63 -7.31 -1.60 -11.98
CA LEU A 63 -6.14 -1.75 -12.84
C LEU A 63 -6.50 -2.42 -14.17
N PHE A 64 -7.35 -3.44 -14.14
CA PHE A 64 -7.83 -4.10 -15.34
C PHE A 64 -8.60 -3.13 -16.23
N LEU A 65 -9.52 -2.32 -15.69
CA LEU A 65 -10.27 -1.34 -16.48
C LEU A 65 -9.37 -0.26 -17.10
N VAL A 66 -8.37 0.21 -16.37
CA VAL A 66 -7.43 1.25 -16.84
C VAL A 66 -6.46 0.71 -17.90
N TYR A 67 -5.92 -0.50 -17.68
CA TYR A 67 -4.85 -1.07 -18.50
C TYR A 67 -5.31 -2.23 -19.40
N ARG A 68 -6.62 -2.45 -19.58
CA ARG A 68 -7.15 -3.55 -20.40
C ARG A 68 -6.53 -3.66 -21.79
N GLN A 69 -6.17 -2.52 -22.39
CA GLN A 69 -5.58 -2.46 -23.73
C GLN A 69 -4.15 -3.01 -23.76
N GLN A 70 -3.45 -3.00 -22.62
CA GLN A 70 -2.09 -3.51 -22.47
C GLN A 70 -2.06 -4.98 -22.01
N CYS A 71 -3.20 -5.53 -21.58
CA CYS A 71 -3.37 -6.94 -21.19
C CYS A 71 -3.47 -7.88 -22.42
N THR A 72 -2.48 -7.84 -23.31
CA THR A 72 -2.36 -8.78 -24.42
C THR A 72 -1.50 -9.98 -24.04
N LEU A 73 -1.79 -11.14 -24.64
CA LEU A 73 -1.02 -12.37 -24.45
C LEU A 73 0.46 -12.19 -24.83
N ASP A 74 0.73 -11.38 -25.85
CA ASP A 74 2.10 -11.09 -26.30
C ASP A 74 2.90 -10.32 -25.25
N ASN A 75 2.29 -9.31 -24.62
CA ASN A 75 2.90 -8.55 -23.52
C ASN A 75 3.14 -9.41 -22.28
N LEU A 76 2.24 -10.37 -22.00
CA LEU A 76 2.41 -11.29 -20.87
C LEU A 76 3.53 -12.32 -21.12
N ARG A 77 3.66 -12.79 -22.37
CA ARG A 77 4.70 -13.75 -22.77
C ARG A 77 6.08 -13.09 -22.91
N SER A 78 6.15 -11.79 -23.16
CA SER A 78 7.41 -11.06 -23.23
C SER A 78 8.08 -10.84 -21.88
N ILE A 79 7.41 -11.13 -20.75
CA ILE A 79 7.98 -10.95 -19.42
C ILE A 79 8.99 -12.08 -19.12
N PRO A 80 10.26 -11.76 -18.85
CA PRO A 80 11.26 -12.78 -18.57
C PRO A 80 10.99 -13.46 -17.22
N ARG A 81 11.31 -14.76 -17.12
CA ARG A 81 11.05 -15.57 -15.90
C ARG A 81 11.65 -14.97 -14.62
N LYS A 82 12.83 -14.33 -14.72
CA LYS A 82 13.46 -13.66 -13.58
C LYS A 82 12.61 -12.49 -13.05
N THR A 83 12.04 -11.70 -13.96
CA THR A 83 11.12 -10.61 -13.59
C THR A 83 9.83 -11.16 -13.02
N TRP A 84 9.31 -12.27 -13.53
CA TRP A 84 8.16 -12.95 -12.92
C TRP A 84 8.39 -13.33 -11.46
N VAL A 85 9.55 -13.92 -11.13
CA VAL A 85 9.89 -14.23 -9.74
C VAL A 85 9.99 -12.95 -8.90
N GLY A 86 10.67 -11.92 -9.41
CA GLY A 86 10.77 -10.63 -8.72
C GLY A 86 9.41 -9.99 -8.46
N LEU A 87 8.52 -9.97 -9.45
CA LEU A 87 7.16 -9.45 -9.33
C LEU A 87 6.35 -10.23 -8.30
N THR A 88 6.45 -11.57 -8.28
CA THR A 88 5.76 -12.40 -7.28
C THR A 88 6.27 -12.11 -5.88
N VAL A 89 7.58 -11.99 -5.69
CA VAL A 89 8.17 -11.65 -4.38
C VAL A 89 7.70 -10.27 -3.93
N ILE A 90 7.81 -9.25 -4.78
CA ILE A 90 7.37 -7.89 -4.46
C ILE A 90 5.87 -7.85 -4.16
N SER A 91 5.05 -8.56 -4.94
CA SER A 91 3.60 -8.63 -4.74
C SER A 91 3.24 -9.30 -3.41
N LEU A 92 3.97 -10.36 -3.03
CA LEU A 92 3.77 -11.01 -1.75
C LEU A 92 4.19 -10.11 -0.57
N LEU A 93 5.36 -9.47 -0.67
CA LEU A 93 5.88 -8.60 0.39
C LEU A 93 5.04 -7.34 0.56
N SER A 94 4.78 -6.63 -0.53
CA SER A 94 4.09 -5.33 -0.52
C SER A 94 2.57 -5.47 -0.52
N GLY A 95 2.02 -6.43 -1.28
CA GLY A 95 0.58 -6.57 -1.46
C GLY A 95 -0.13 -7.45 -0.42
N ALA A 96 0.61 -8.36 0.23
CA ALA A 96 0.03 -9.27 1.23
C ALA A 96 0.67 -9.10 2.61
N LEU A 97 1.99 -9.28 2.74
CA LEU A 97 2.66 -9.29 4.05
C LEU A 97 2.59 -7.93 4.76
N ALA A 98 3.03 -6.86 4.10
CA ALA A 98 3.02 -5.51 4.68
C ALA A 98 1.63 -5.08 5.19
N PRO A 99 0.55 -5.12 4.38
CA PRO A 99 -0.78 -4.75 4.87
C PRO A 99 -1.30 -5.72 5.94
N SER A 100 -0.98 -7.03 5.88
CA SER A 100 -1.35 -7.97 6.94
C SER A 100 -0.69 -7.63 8.28
N LEU A 101 0.59 -7.27 8.27
CA LEU A 101 1.34 -6.83 9.45
C LEU A 101 0.76 -5.54 10.03
N VAL A 102 0.41 -4.57 9.17
CA VAL A 102 -0.25 -3.32 9.59
C VAL A 102 -1.61 -3.60 10.23
N PHE A 103 -2.42 -4.50 9.64
CA PHE A 103 -3.70 -4.89 10.24
C PHE A 103 -3.55 -5.60 11.58
N MET A 104 -2.57 -6.48 11.70
CA MET A 104 -2.26 -7.14 12.98
C MET A 104 -1.80 -6.12 14.03
N ALA A 105 -0.99 -5.13 13.65
CA ALA A 105 -0.60 -4.05 14.54
C ALA A 105 -1.82 -3.21 14.97
N LEU A 106 -2.71 -2.89 14.04
CA LEU A 106 -3.95 -2.18 14.32
C LEU A 106 -4.89 -2.97 15.23
N ASP A 107 -4.80 -4.29 15.31
CA ASP A 107 -5.58 -5.10 16.25
C ASP A 107 -5.00 -5.03 17.66
N LEU A 108 -3.67 -5.10 17.75
CA LEU A 108 -2.91 -5.10 19.01
C LEU A 108 -2.74 -3.71 19.64
N THR A 109 -2.77 -2.64 18.86
CA THR A 109 -2.53 -1.28 19.36
C THR A 109 -3.42 -0.22 18.69
N SER A 110 -3.36 1.02 19.21
CA SER A 110 -4.14 2.13 18.67
C SER A 110 -3.60 2.62 17.33
N VAL A 111 -4.47 3.21 16.50
CA VAL A 111 -4.10 3.82 15.21
C VAL A 111 -2.97 4.83 15.38
N ASN A 112 -2.98 5.63 16.45
CA ASN A 112 -1.94 6.63 16.73
C ASN A 112 -0.56 5.98 16.89
N ASN A 113 -0.48 4.86 17.61
CA ASN A 113 0.78 4.16 17.81
C ASN A 113 1.30 3.56 16.50
N VAL A 114 0.43 2.97 15.69
CA VAL A 114 0.80 2.44 14.36
C VAL A 114 1.33 3.55 13.46
N VAL A 115 0.66 4.71 13.43
CA VAL A 115 1.09 5.86 12.61
C VAL A 115 2.42 6.44 13.11
N LEU A 116 2.63 6.56 14.42
CA LEU A 116 3.88 7.05 15.00
C LEU A 116 5.05 6.12 14.67
N ILE A 117 4.87 4.81 14.85
CA ILE A 117 5.89 3.80 14.52
C ILE A 117 6.17 3.80 13.01
N GLY A 118 5.15 3.99 12.17
CA GLY A 118 5.29 4.10 10.72
C GLY A 118 6.24 5.21 10.25
N ARG A 119 6.49 6.25 11.08
CA ARG A 119 7.49 7.29 10.74
C ARG A 119 8.93 6.79 10.69
N ILE A 120 9.21 5.56 11.14
CA ILE A 120 10.51 4.90 10.97
C ILE A 120 10.73 4.45 9.52
N GLU A 121 9.68 4.35 8.70
CA GLU A 121 9.77 3.89 7.33
C GLU A 121 10.69 4.78 6.46
N PRO A 122 10.56 6.12 6.41
CA PRO A 122 11.46 6.98 5.64
C PRO A 122 12.96 6.81 5.95
N PRO A 123 13.43 6.84 7.22
CA PRO A 123 14.85 6.62 7.51
C PRO A 123 15.30 5.19 7.20
N LEU A 124 14.43 4.20 7.37
CA LEU A 124 14.74 2.81 7.03
C LEU A 124 14.89 2.63 5.51
N ILE A 125 14.00 3.21 4.71
CA ILE A 125 14.10 3.21 3.24
C ILE A 125 15.38 3.91 2.80
N LEU A 126 15.73 5.05 3.40
CA LEU A 126 16.97 5.76 3.10
C LEU A 126 18.21 4.89 3.39
N ALA A 127 18.25 4.25 4.56
CA ALA A 127 19.33 3.36 4.95
C ALA A 127 19.45 2.16 3.99
N LEU A 128 18.33 1.52 3.65
CA LEU A 128 18.30 0.40 2.70
C LEU A 128 18.69 0.82 1.29
N SER A 129 18.34 2.03 0.85
CA SER A 129 18.71 2.55 -0.47
C SER A 129 20.22 2.74 -0.59
N ILE A 130 20.87 3.25 0.47
CA ILE A 130 22.33 3.38 0.51
C ILE A 130 23.00 2.00 0.59
N LEU A 131 22.53 1.13 1.48
CA LEU A 131 23.21 -0.13 1.80
C LEU A 131 23.00 -1.23 0.75
N LEU A 132 21.78 -1.38 0.22
CA LEU A 132 21.43 -2.43 -0.74
C LEU A 132 21.54 -1.96 -2.19
N LEU A 133 21.13 -0.72 -2.49
CA LEU A 133 21.12 -0.18 -3.84
C LEU A 133 22.41 0.56 -4.21
N GLY A 134 23.19 0.98 -3.20
CA GLY A 134 24.43 1.73 -3.40
C GLY A 134 24.20 3.19 -3.80
N ASP A 135 22.99 3.72 -3.57
CA ASP A 135 22.62 5.07 -4.00
C ASP A 135 23.41 6.14 -3.25
N ARG A 136 23.92 7.13 -3.98
CA ARG A 136 24.58 8.30 -3.40
C ARG A 136 23.54 9.37 -3.09
N VAL A 137 23.19 9.50 -1.82
CA VAL A 137 22.23 10.51 -1.35
C VAL A 137 22.91 11.78 -0.86
N ASN A 138 22.30 12.91 -1.19
CA ASN A 138 22.74 14.24 -0.78
C ASN A 138 22.46 14.44 0.73
N PHE A 139 23.31 15.22 1.41
CA PHE A 139 23.15 15.57 2.82
C PHE A 139 21.77 16.16 3.15
N TRP A 140 21.18 16.94 2.24
CA TRP A 140 19.82 17.49 2.39
C TRP A 140 18.72 16.42 2.44
N VAL A 141 18.91 15.30 1.74
CA VAL A 141 17.96 14.15 1.79
C VAL A 141 18.06 13.45 3.13
N ILE A 142 19.29 13.31 3.66
CA ILE A 142 19.53 12.75 4.99
C ILE A 142 18.90 13.65 6.06
N ALA A 143 19.13 14.96 6.01
CA ALA A 143 18.53 15.91 6.91
C ALA A 143 16.99 15.89 6.83
N GLY A 144 16.43 15.83 5.62
CA GLY A 144 14.98 15.71 5.42
C GLY A 144 14.38 14.44 6.00
N ALA A 145 15.06 13.29 5.88
CA ALA A 145 14.62 12.03 6.46
C ALA A 145 14.67 12.04 7.99
N ILE A 146 15.70 12.67 8.58
CA ILE A 146 15.81 12.84 10.04
C ILE A 146 14.72 13.78 10.56
N VAL A 147 14.48 14.91 9.90
CA VAL A 147 13.42 15.85 10.30
C VAL A 147 12.03 15.22 10.15
N SER A 148 11.81 14.40 9.12
CA SER A 148 10.54 13.70 8.92
C SER A 148 10.25 12.64 10.00
N PHE A 149 11.28 12.19 10.70
CA PHE A 149 11.16 11.24 11.80
C PHE A 149 10.72 11.90 13.12
N VAL A 150 11.08 13.17 13.33
CA VAL A 150 10.72 13.98 14.52
C VAL A 150 9.28 14.50 14.38
#